data_AF-A0A7S4C313-F1
#
_entry.id   AF-A0A7S4C313-F1
#
_cell.length_a   1.000
_cell.length_b   1.000
_cell.length_c   1.000
_cell.angle_alpha   90.00
_cell.angle_beta   90.00
_cell.angle_gamma   90.00
#
_symmetry.space_group_name_H-M   'P 1'
#
loop_
_entity.id
_entity.type
_entity.pdbx_description
1 polymer ?
#
loop_
_entity_poly.entity_id
_entity_poly.type
_entity_poly.pdbx_seq_one_letter_code
_entity_poly.pdbx_strand_id
1 'polypeptide(L)'
;MGDSSEALPDPIADKSDDDDYVPPEAKTVEELMAEKDGEDEAMQRYKASLLKSAASAKTDDPRRVVITEMQVLFTDRDPIVFDLSNPEVLKNVTFVLKEGCQYKTQVGAPCNCGVLR
;
A
#
# COMPACT_ATOMS: atom_id res chain seq x y z
N MET A 1 -28.24 49.85 3.81
CA MET A 1 -28.48 48.91 2.70
C MET A 1 -27.32 49.03 1.73
N GLY A 2 -26.59 48.02 1.28
CA GLY A 2 -26.47 46.59 1.58
C GLY A 2 -25.00 46.26 1.30
N ASP A 3 -24.35 45.44 2.10
CA ASP A 3 -24.35 43.98 2.08
C ASP A 3 -22.92 43.55 1.76
N SER A 4 -22.17 43.35 2.84
CA SER A 4 -20.87 42.70 2.83
C SER A 4 -21.06 41.28 2.31
N SER A 5 -20.73 41.04 1.04
CA SER A 5 -20.48 39.69 0.56
C SER A 5 -19.00 39.38 0.77
N GLU A 6 -18.70 38.89 1.97
CA GLU A 6 -17.54 38.03 2.20
C GLU A 6 -17.65 36.86 1.20
N ALA A 7 -16.82 36.89 0.16
CA ALA A 7 -16.67 35.79 -0.75
C ALA A 7 -16.12 34.60 0.04
N LEU A 8 -16.98 33.61 0.28
CA LEU A 8 -16.62 32.34 0.87
C LEU A 8 -15.48 31.71 0.06
N PRO A 9 -14.39 31.23 0.69
CA PRO A 9 -13.38 30.47 -0.03
C PRO A 9 -14.01 29.18 -0.57
N ASP A 10 -13.87 28.96 -1.87
CA ASP A 10 -14.38 27.78 -2.57
C ASP A 10 -13.90 26.49 -1.88
N PRO A 11 -14.80 25.51 -1.64
CA PRO A 11 -14.42 24.27 -1.00
C PRO A 11 -13.63 23.38 -1.97
N ILE A 12 -12.38 23.14 -1.58
CA ILE A 12 -11.50 22.05 -2.02
C ILE A 12 -11.02 22.21 -3.47
N ALA A 13 -9.92 22.94 -3.61
CA ALA A 13 -9.00 22.77 -4.73
C ALA A 13 -8.67 21.28 -4.88
N ASP A 14 -9.01 20.73 -6.05
CA ASP A 14 -8.52 19.46 -6.57
C ASP A 14 -6.99 19.51 -6.56
N LYS A 15 -6.36 18.96 -5.52
CA LYS A 15 -4.92 18.72 -5.50
C LYS A 15 -4.65 17.46 -6.32
N SER A 16 -4.81 17.56 -7.64
CA SER A 16 -3.92 16.84 -8.54
C SER A 16 -2.58 17.59 -8.50
N ASP A 17 -1.85 17.42 -7.40
CA ASP A 17 -0.41 17.60 -7.48
C ASP A 17 0.03 16.48 -8.44
N ASP A 18 0.14 16.80 -9.73
CA ASP A 18 1.01 16.08 -10.65
C ASP A 18 2.44 16.26 -10.11
N ASP A 19 2.74 15.55 -9.02
CA ASP A 19 4.09 15.18 -8.67
C ASP A 19 4.57 14.39 -9.90
N ASP A 20 5.56 14.90 -10.64
CA ASP A 20 6.24 14.28 -11.79
C ASP A 20 6.93 12.94 -11.41
N TYR A 21 6.14 11.99 -10.90
CA TYR A 21 6.58 10.67 -10.50
C TYR A 21 6.79 9.85 -11.78
N VAL A 22 8.05 9.69 -12.15
CA VAL A 22 8.44 8.78 -13.24
C VAL A 22 8.64 7.39 -12.64
N PRO A 23 7.80 6.40 -13.00
CA PRO A 23 7.96 5.04 -12.50
C PRO A 23 9.32 4.47 -12.94
N PRO A 24 10.02 3.75 -12.06
CA PRO A 24 11.34 3.21 -12.37
C PRO A 24 11.27 2.10 -13.43
N GLU A 25 12.38 1.91 -14.16
CA GLU A 25 12.51 0.83 -15.13
C GLU A 25 12.32 -0.55 -14.49
N ALA A 26 11.75 -1.47 -15.27
CA ALA A 26 11.35 -2.78 -14.81
C ALA A 26 12.53 -3.76 -14.61
N LYS A 27 13.36 -3.52 -13.60
CA LYS A 27 14.52 -4.37 -13.26
C LYS A 27 14.11 -5.57 -12.40
N THR A 28 14.69 -6.74 -12.68
CA THR A 28 14.48 -7.95 -11.88
C THR A 28 15.31 -7.92 -10.61
N VAL A 29 14.95 -8.73 -9.60
CA VAL A 29 15.71 -8.79 -8.33
C VAL A 29 17.17 -9.22 -8.57
N GLU A 30 17.38 -10.13 -9.52
CA GLU A 30 18.69 -10.64 -9.91
C GLU A 30 19.53 -9.56 -10.61
N GLU A 31 18.91 -8.78 -11.49
CA GLU A 31 19.55 -7.64 -12.16
C GLU A 31 19.88 -6.52 -11.17
N LEU A 32 19.02 -6.26 -10.18
CA LEU A 32 19.29 -5.30 -9.11
C LEU A 32 20.48 -5.73 -8.22
N MET A 33 20.70 -7.04 -8.06
CA MET A 33 21.89 -7.58 -7.37
C MET A 33 23.14 -7.60 -8.26
N ALA A 34 22.98 -7.78 -9.58
CA ALA A 34 24.08 -7.88 -10.53
C ALA A 34 24.57 -6.52 -11.05
N GLU A 35 23.71 -5.50 -11.10
CA GLU A 35 24.04 -4.15 -11.53
C GLU A 35 24.90 -3.44 -10.46
N LYS A 36 26.22 -3.58 -10.62
CA LYS A 36 27.27 -2.64 -10.20
C LYS A 36 27.62 -2.54 -8.71
N ASP A 37 27.75 -3.67 -8.01
CA ASP A 37 28.30 -3.68 -6.63
C ASP A 37 29.69 -4.33 -6.52
N GLY A 38 30.48 -4.31 -7.60
CA GLY A 38 31.79 -4.95 -7.62
C GLY A 38 32.80 -4.43 -6.58
N GLU A 39 32.59 -3.23 -6.00
CA GLU A 39 33.63 -2.55 -5.21
C GLU A 39 33.20 -2.03 -3.82
N ASP A 40 31.94 -2.17 -3.39
CA ASP A 40 31.50 -1.63 -2.09
C ASP A 40 30.72 -2.66 -1.24
N GLU A 41 31.34 -3.11 -0.15
CA GLU A 41 30.73 -4.02 0.83
C GLU A 41 29.48 -3.43 1.49
N ALA A 42 29.37 -2.10 1.60
CA ALA A 42 28.22 -1.45 2.22
C ALA A 42 26.96 -1.61 1.35
N MET A 43 27.11 -1.51 0.03
CA MET A 43 26.01 -1.65 -0.93
C MET A 43 25.47 -3.09 -0.97
N GLN A 44 26.36 -4.08 -0.89
CA GLN A 44 25.96 -5.49 -0.82
C GLN A 44 25.17 -5.78 0.47
N ARG A 45 25.60 -5.25 1.62
CA ARG A 45 24.88 -5.40 2.90
C ARG A 45 23.52 -4.71 2.88
N TYR A 46 23.43 -3.54 2.26
CA TYR A 46 22.17 -2.80 2.12
C TYR A 46 21.16 -3.56 1.24
N LYS A 47 21.58 -3.99 0.05
CA LYS A 47 20.71 -4.78 -0.85
C LYS A 47 20.34 -6.12 -0.24
N ALA A 48 21.27 -6.81 0.41
CA ALA A 48 20.99 -8.06 1.11
C ALA A 48 19.98 -7.86 2.25
N SER A 49 20.06 -6.77 3.02
CA SER A 49 19.10 -6.47 4.09
C SER A 49 17.69 -6.26 3.54
N LEU A 50 17.56 -5.52 2.43
CA LEU A 50 16.27 -5.23 1.80
C LEU A 50 15.65 -6.43 1.07
N LEU A 51 16.47 -7.25 0.40
CA LEU A 51 16.01 -8.34 -0.46
C LEU A 51 15.93 -9.70 0.26
N LYS A 52 16.55 -9.86 1.42
CA LYS A 52 16.46 -11.09 2.24
C LYS A 52 15.03 -11.39 2.70
N SER A 53 14.19 -10.37 2.85
CA SER A 53 12.74 -10.53 3.10
C SER A 53 11.98 -10.97 1.84
N ALA A 54 12.37 -10.47 0.65
CA ALA A 54 11.70 -10.77 -0.62
C ALA A 54 11.99 -12.18 -1.16
N ALA A 55 13.13 -12.78 -0.81
CA ALA A 55 13.52 -14.11 -1.27
C ALA A 55 12.83 -15.27 -0.53
N SER A 56 12.22 -15.02 0.64
CA SER A 56 11.69 -16.06 1.52
C SER A 56 10.25 -16.47 1.21
N ALA A 57 9.56 -15.79 0.30
CA ALA A 57 8.14 -15.99 0.02
C ALA A 57 7.89 -16.89 -1.20
N LYS A 58 8.65 -17.98 -1.37
CA LYS A 58 8.33 -18.99 -2.41
C LYS A 58 7.08 -19.78 -1.98
N THR A 59 5.91 -19.18 -2.16
CA THR A 59 4.63 -19.89 -2.19
C THR A 59 4.34 -20.24 -3.65
N ASP A 60 3.75 -21.40 -3.90
CA ASP A 60 3.47 -22.00 -5.23
C ASP A 60 2.43 -21.21 -6.05
N ASP A 61 2.08 -20.00 -5.62
CA ASP A 61 1.06 -19.17 -6.26
C ASP A 61 1.68 -18.26 -7.33
N PRO A 62 1.17 -18.25 -8.58
CA PRO A 62 1.71 -17.43 -9.66
C PRO A 62 1.49 -15.92 -9.47
N ARG A 63 0.69 -15.50 -8.46
CA ARG A 63 0.41 -14.08 -8.20
C ARG A 63 1.53 -13.47 -7.34
N ARG A 64 2.09 -12.36 -7.83
CA ARG A 64 3.18 -11.61 -7.18
C ARG A 64 2.75 -11.01 -5.84
N VAL A 65 1.50 -10.56 -5.75
CA VAL A 65 0.87 -10.04 -4.54
C VAL A 65 -0.50 -10.69 -4.41
N VAL A 66 -0.77 -11.24 -3.23
CA VAL A 66 -2.09 -11.74 -2.86
C VAL A 66 -2.51 -10.96 -1.64
N ILE A 67 -3.59 -10.19 -1.75
CA ILE A 67 -4.17 -9.51 -0.59
C ILE A 67 -5.00 -10.55 0.14
N THR A 68 -4.56 -10.93 1.34
CA THR A 68 -5.22 -11.96 2.14
C THR A 68 -6.26 -11.33 3.06
N GLU A 69 -5.94 -10.19 3.66
CA GLU A 69 -6.81 -9.55 4.63
C GLU A 69 -6.70 -8.03 4.60
N MET A 70 -7.82 -7.35 4.85
CA MET A 70 -7.87 -5.93 5.12
C MET A 70 -8.59 -5.73 6.45
N GLN A 71 -8.00 -4.97 7.36
CA GLN A 71 -8.55 -4.73 8.69
C GLN A 71 -8.81 -3.25 8.88
N VAL A 72 -9.97 -2.90 9.41
CA VAL A 72 -10.28 -1.55 9.85
C VAL A 72 -10.17 -1.53 11.38
N LEU A 73 -9.13 -0.88 11.86
CA LEU A 73 -8.83 -0.69 13.27
C LEU A 73 -9.57 0.55 13.76
N PHE A 74 -10.32 0.39 14.85
CA PHE A 74 -10.98 1.50 15.53
C PHE A 74 -10.34 1.71 16.89
N THR A 75 -10.35 2.95 17.37
CA THR A 75 -9.89 3.26 18.73
C THR A 75 -10.92 2.83 19.79
N ASP A 76 -12.21 2.88 19.41
CA ASP A 76 -13.34 2.77 20.36
C ASP A 76 -14.06 1.41 20.32
N ARG A 77 -13.68 0.49 19.42
CA ARG A 77 -14.32 -0.82 19.23
C ARG A 77 -13.36 -1.84 18.66
N ASP A 78 -13.77 -3.10 18.66
CA ASP A 78 -13.03 -4.18 18.03
C ASP A 78 -12.84 -3.95 16.52
N PRO A 79 -11.67 -4.32 15.98
CA PRO A 79 -11.36 -4.17 14.57
C PRO A 79 -12.26 -5.06 13.70
N ILE A 80 -12.61 -4.54 12.52
CA ILE A 80 -13.35 -5.31 11.52
C ILE A 80 -12.35 -5.90 10.54
N VAL A 81 -12.30 -7.23 10.47
CA VAL A 81 -11.42 -7.98 9.57
C VAL A 81 -12.21 -8.41 8.34
N PHE A 82 -11.68 -8.05 7.16
CA PHE A 82 -12.18 -8.48 5.86
C PHE A 82 -11.21 -9.49 5.27
N ASP A 83 -11.64 -10.74 5.16
CA ASP A 83 -10.88 -11.78 4.46
C ASP A 83 -11.09 -11.62 2.94
N LEU A 84 -10.02 -11.26 2.23
CA LEU A 84 -10.00 -11.01 0.78
C LEU A 84 -9.65 -12.27 -0.02
N SER A 85 -9.41 -13.40 0.65
CA SER A 85 -9.17 -14.69 0.00
C SER A 85 -10.41 -15.20 -0.74
N ASN A 86 -11.61 -14.81 -0.31
CA ASN A 86 -12.86 -15.20 -0.95
C ASN A 86 -13.72 -13.97 -1.34
N PRO A 87 -13.65 -13.52 -2.61
CA PRO A 87 -14.30 -12.27 -3.05
C PRO A 87 -15.83 -12.35 -3.06
N GLU A 88 -16.42 -13.54 -2.98
CA GLU A 88 -17.88 -13.71 -2.96
C GLU A 88 -18.49 -13.34 -1.62
N VAL A 89 -17.75 -13.56 -0.53
CA VAL A 89 -18.22 -13.27 0.83
C VAL A 89 -18.36 -11.77 1.03
N LEU A 90 -17.41 -10.99 0.50
CA LEU A 90 -17.30 -9.54 0.71
C LEU A 90 -18.42 -8.73 0.06
N LYS A 91 -19.03 -9.22 -1.02
CA LYS A 91 -20.11 -8.50 -1.73
C LYS A 91 -21.34 -8.27 -0.86
N ASN A 92 -21.54 -9.13 0.13
CA ASN A 92 -22.70 -9.10 1.02
C ASN A 92 -22.35 -8.65 2.45
N VAL A 93 -21.09 -8.28 2.71
CA VAL A 93 -20.68 -7.83 4.05
C VAL A 93 -21.11 -6.38 4.24
N THR A 94 -22.19 -6.19 4.99
CA THR A 94 -22.58 -4.89 5.52
C THR A 94 -21.94 -4.67 6.87
N PHE A 95 -21.27 -3.53 7.06
CA PHE A 95 -20.74 -3.13 8.37
C PHE A 95 -21.20 -1.72 8.71
N VAL A 96 -21.39 -1.48 10.01
CA VAL A 96 -21.81 -0.18 10.52
C VAL A 96 -20.58 0.61 10.90
N LEU A 97 -20.36 1.74 10.25
CA LEU A 97 -19.35 2.73 10.60
C LEU A 97 -20.07 3.93 11.23
N LYS A 98 -19.65 4.33 12.43
CA LYS A 98 -20.27 5.46 13.12
C LYS A 98 -19.71 6.76 12.55
N GLU A 99 -20.56 7.74 12.29
CA GLU A 99 -20.12 9.07 11.87
C GLU A 99 -19.22 9.71 12.94
N GLY A 100 -18.09 10.29 12.50
CA GLY A 100 -17.11 10.92 13.39
C GLY A 100 -16.15 9.98 14.12
N CYS A 101 -16.14 8.67 13.81
CA CYS A 101 -15.15 7.75 14.41
C CYS A 101 -13.76 7.89 13.76
N GLN A 102 -12.70 7.82 14.57
CA GLN A 102 -11.34 7.69 14.07
C GLN A 102 -11.02 6.22 13.79
N TYR A 103 -10.59 5.93 12.58
CA TYR A 103 -10.20 4.58 12.16
C TYR A 103 -8.89 4.60 11.39
N LYS A 104 -8.22 3.45 11.36
CA LYS A 104 -7.04 3.18 10.54
C LYS A 104 -7.28 1.93 9.71
N THR A 105 -6.90 1.97 8.44
CA THR A 105 -6.98 0.79 7.57
C THR A 105 -5.62 0.12 7.51
N GLN A 106 -5.57 -1.17 7.81
CA GLN A 106 -4.40 -2.03 7.67
C GLN A 106 -4.65 -3.02 6.54
N VAL A 107 -3.68 -3.17 5.64
CA VAL A 107 -3.76 -4.13 4.52
C VAL A 107 -2.66 -5.17 4.70
N GLY A 108 -3.05 -6.43 4.83
CA GLY A 108 -2.17 -7.59 4.82
C GLY A 108 -2.03 -8.12 3.39
N ALA A 109 -0.93 -7.77 2.75
CA ALA A 109 -0.58 -8.21 1.40
C ALA A 109 0.76 -8.96 1.42
N PRO A 110 0.77 -10.28 1.65
CA PRO A 110 1.98 -11.07 1.41
C PRO A 110 2.43 -10.92 -0.05
N CYS A 111 3.71 -10.57 -0.23
CA CYS A 111 4.38 -10.55 -1.51
C CYS A 111 5.05 -11.90 -1.75
N ASN A 112 4.68 -12.59 -2.83
CA ASN A 112 5.16 -13.95 -3.12
C ASN A 112 6.35 -13.96 -4.09
N CYS A 113 6.54 -12.92 -4.91
CA CYS A 113 7.75 -12.83 -5.74
C CYS A 113 8.07 -11.42 -6.23
N GLY A 114 9.18 -10.88 -5.70
CA GLY A 114 9.85 -9.68 -6.21
C GLY A 114 9.27 -8.35 -5.76
N VAL A 115 9.76 -7.27 -6.38
CA VAL A 115 9.40 -5.88 -6.05
C VAL A 115 8.08 -5.49 -6.71
N LEU A 116 7.10 -5.02 -5.93
CA LEU A 116 5.85 -4.46 -6.45
C LEU A 116 6.16 -3.12 -7.14
N ARG A 117 5.59 -2.92 -8.34
CA ARG A 117 5.75 -1.71 -9.15
C ARG A 117 4.41 -0.99 -9.24
#